data_AF-A0A8H6QWD1-F1
#
_entry.id   AF-A0A8H6QWD1-F1
#
_cell.length_a   1.000
_cell.length_b   1.000
_cell.length_c   1.000
_cell.angle_alpha   90.00
_cell.angle_beta   90.00
_cell.angle_gamma   90.00
#
_symmetry.space_group_name_H-M   'P 1'
#
loop_
_entity.id
_entity.type
_entity.pdbx_description
1 polymer ?
#
loop_
_entity_poly.entity_id
_entity_poly.type
_entity_poly.pdbx_seq_one_letter_code
_entity_poly.pdbx_strand_id
1 'polypeptide(L)'
;MRFLDTFLLGLAVAGTAVLATIDLGQIENSAGQPLVNVAWIGGDNPCGKKEYTAITASGESPCGVRFTLSNGYTYYERNCGISALDIWNNDGSFNSHCQTKSWRCQLNSGTYIRQTWTCYRGYR
;
A
#
# COMPACT_ATOMS: atom_id res chain seq x y z
N MET A 1 -46.38 35.04 4.59
CA MET A 1 -45.16 34.89 3.75
C MET A 1 -43.94 34.92 4.65
N ARG A 2 -42.92 34.13 4.27
CA ARG A 2 -41.53 34.05 4.78
C ARG A 2 -41.25 32.98 5.85
N PHE A 3 -40.92 31.80 5.33
CA PHE A 3 -40.11 30.78 5.98
C PHE A 3 -38.70 31.36 6.22
N LEU A 4 -38.17 31.23 7.43
CA LEU A 4 -36.74 31.45 7.70
C LEU A 4 -36.00 30.16 7.35
N ASP A 5 -35.29 30.17 6.21
CA ASP A 5 -34.40 29.08 5.82
C ASP A 5 -33.19 29.06 6.75
N THR A 6 -33.06 27.95 7.47
CA THR A 6 -31.95 27.67 8.37
C THR A 6 -30.77 27.19 7.54
N PHE A 7 -29.76 28.05 7.34
CA PHE A 7 -28.49 27.64 6.73
C PHE A 7 -27.66 26.86 7.76
N LEU A 8 -27.76 25.54 7.74
CA LEU A 8 -26.81 24.65 8.42
C LEU A 8 -25.55 24.55 7.54
N LEU A 9 -24.51 25.30 7.90
CA LEU A 9 -23.15 25.11 7.40
C LEU A 9 -22.57 23.82 8.00
N GLY A 10 -22.75 22.70 7.31
CA GLY A 10 -22.07 21.45 7.62
C GLY A 10 -20.60 21.53 7.24
N LEU A 11 -19.71 21.64 8.22
CA LEU A 11 -18.27 21.40 8.05
C LEU A 11 -18.06 19.91 7.77
N ALA A 12 -17.86 19.55 6.49
CA ALA A 12 -17.34 18.23 6.14
C ALA A 12 -15.87 18.15 6.58
N VAL A 13 -15.61 17.55 7.73
CA VAL A 13 -14.25 17.15 8.11
C VAL A 13 -13.85 16.03 7.16
N ALA A 14 -13.06 16.35 6.12
CA ALA A 14 -12.41 15.35 5.29
C ALA A 14 -11.37 14.61 6.12
N GLY A 15 -11.81 13.60 6.88
CA GLY A 15 -10.91 12.74 7.64
C GLY A 15 -10.04 11.96 6.67
N THR A 16 -8.72 11.99 6.86
CA THR A 16 -7.80 11.08 6.17
C THR A 16 -8.06 9.67 6.70
N ALA A 17 -8.83 8.88 5.94
CA ALA A 17 -9.14 7.51 6.31
C ALA A 17 -7.90 6.64 6.06
N VAL A 18 -7.16 6.31 7.11
CA VAL A 18 -6.19 5.22 7.04
C VAL A 18 -6.98 3.92 6.99
N LEU A 19 -7.00 3.26 5.83
CA LEU A 19 -7.82 2.07 5.62
C LEU A 19 -7.11 0.78 6.08
N ALA A 20 -5.77 0.75 6.04
CA ALA A 20 -4.97 -0.39 6.47
C ALA A 20 -3.48 0.00 6.57
N THR A 21 -2.71 -0.81 7.29
CA THR A 21 -1.26 -0.90 7.08
C THR A 21 -1.00 -1.68 5.80
N ILE A 22 -0.10 -1.21 4.95
CA ILE A 22 0.27 -1.88 3.70
C ILE A 22 1.75 -2.19 3.72
N ASP A 23 2.09 -3.44 3.43
CA ASP A 23 3.47 -3.85 3.22
C ASP A 23 3.75 -3.99 1.73
N LEU A 24 4.96 -3.61 1.32
CA LEU A 24 5.40 -3.67 -0.07
C LEU A 24 6.73 -4.41 -0.17
N GLY A 25 6.92 -5.03 -1.32
CA GLY A 25 8.11 -5.82 -1.57
C GLY A 25 8.19 -6.31 -2.99
N GLN A 26 9.06 -7.31 -3.17
CA GLN A 26 9.29 -7.96 -4.44
C GLN A 26 9.27 -9.47 -4.26
N ILE A 27 8.73 -10.19 -5.24
CA ILE A 27 9.06 -11.59 -5.39
C ILE A 27 10.41 -11.66 -6.09
N GLU A 28 11.32 -12.46 -5.56
CA GLU A 28 12.67 -12.67 -6.08
C GLU A 28 12.92 -14.16 -6.31
N ASN A 29 13.83 -14.49 -7.21
CA ASN A 29 14.34 -15.85 -7.34
C ASN A 29 15.42 -16.18 -6.29
N SER A 30 15.97 -17.39 -6.32
CA SER A 30 17.07 -17.81 -5.43
C SER A 30 18.33 -16.95 -5.52
N ALA A 31 18.57 -16.28 -6.65
CA ALA A 31 19.69 -15.38 -6.85
C ALA A 31 19.42 -13.95 -6.32
N GLY A 32 18.23 -13.69 -5.76
CA GLY A 32 17.82 -12.37 -5.30
C GLY A 32 17.44 -11.41 -6.44
N GLN A 33 17.20 -11.93 -7.65
CA GLN A 33 16.76 -11.11 -8.77
C GLN A 33 15.25 -10.85 -8.65
N PRO A 34 14.80 -9.58 -8.67
CA PRO A 34 13.39 -9.25 -8.59
C PRO A 34 12.65 -9.72 -9.84
N LEU A 35 11.44 -10.25 -9.63
CA LEU A 35 10.56 -10.79 -10.66
C LEU A 35 9.27 -9.95 -10.79
N VAL A 36 8.71 -9.51 -9.67
CA VAL A 36 7.45 -8.73 -9.64
C VAL A 36 7.37 -7.91 -8.36
N ASN A 37 6.86 -6.68 -8.45
CA ASN A 37 6.56 -5.85 -7.28
C ASN A 37 5.21 -6.29 -6.70
N VAL A 38 5.12 -6.43 -5.38
CA VAL A 38 3.94 -6.96 -4.69
C VAL A 38 3.58 -6.13 -3.46
N ALA A 39 2.28 -6.13 -3.14
CA ALA A 39 1.71 -5.51 -1.95
C ALA A 39 0.84 -6.51 -1.17
N TRP A 40 0.73 -6.34 0.15
CA TRP A 40 -0.20 -7.09 0.99
C TRP A 40 -0.62 -6.27 2.22
N ILE A 41 -1.64 -6.75 2.94
CA ILE A 41 -2.06 -6.14 4.20
C ILE A 41 -1.01 -6.40 5.27
N GLY A 42 -0.53 -5.32 5.90
CA GLY A 42 0.52 -5.43 6.89
C GLY A 42 0.08 -6.21 8.13
N GLY A 43 0.96 -7.07 8.62
CA GLY A 43 0.67 -8.03 9.69
C GLY A 43 0.26 -9.43 9.20
N ASP A 44 -0.11 -9.58 7.93
CA ASP A 44 -0.26 -10.90 7.31
C ASP A 44 1.10 -11.49 6.90
N ASN A 45 1.14 -12.82 6.74
CA ASN A 45 2.29 -13.53 6.17
C ASN A 45 1.98 -13.93 4.72
N PRO A 46 2.48 -13.17 3.72
CA PRO A 46 2.20 -13.44 2.32
C PRO A 46 2.82 -14.75 1.82
N CYS A 47 3.84 -15.30 2.49
CA CYS A 47 4.43 -16.59 2.10
C CYS A 47 3.60 -17.80 2.56
N GLY A 48 2.94 -17.69 3.71
CA GLY A 48 2.11 -18.79 4.24
C GLY A 48 0.78 -18.92 3.52
N LYS A 49 0.06 -17.80 3.39
CA LYS A 49 -1.28 -17.76 2.76
C LYS A 49 -1.24 -17.52 1.26
N LYS A 50 -0.09 -17.12 0.70
CA LYS A 50 0.04 -16.65 -0.69
C LYS A 50 -0.91 -15.49 -1.01
N GLU A 51 -1.15 -14.66 0.00
CA GLU A 51 -2.06 -13.53 -0.05
C GLU A 51 -1.23 -12.26 -0.27
N TYR A 52 -1.04 -11.93 -1.55
CA TYR A 52 -0.38 -10.73 -2.02
C TYR A 52 -0.95 -10.35 -3.39
N THR A 53 -0.86 -9.08 -3.73
CA THR A 53 -1.27 -8.55 -5.03
C THR A 53 -0.01 -8.15 -5.80
N ALA A 54 0.13 -8.64 -7.03
CA ALA A 54 1.13 -8.13 -7.97
C ALA A 54 0.75 -6.73 -8.45
N ILE A 55 1.73 -5.82 -8.45
CA ILE A 55 1.55 -4.42 -8.84
C ILE A 55 2.07 -4.21 -10.26
N THR A 56 3.35 -4.50 -10.49
CA THR A 56 4.03 -4.36 -11.79
C THR A 56 5.12 -5.40 -11.96
N ALA A 57 5.55 -5.65 -13.21
CA ALA A 57 6.66 -6.56 -13.49
C ALA A 57 8.00 -5.99 -12.98
N SER A 58 9.02 -6.85 -12.90
CA SER A 58 10.39 -6.41 -12.59
C SER A 58 10.88 -5.35 -13.59
N GLY A 59 11.52 -4.29 -13.08
CA GLY A 59 12.02 -3.17 -13.88
C GLY A 59 10.97 -2.10 -14.23
N GLU A 60 9.68 -2.36 -13.98
CA GLU A 60 8.62 -1.36 -14.14
C GLU A 60 8.39 -0.60 -12.84
N SER A 61 8.12 0.71 -12.94
CA SER A 61 7.80 1.53 -11.77
C SER A 61 6.39 1.22 -11.26
N PRO A 62 6.22 0.83 -9.98
CA PRO A 62 4.90 0.68 -9.35
C PRO A 62 4.21 2.03 -9.03
N CYS A 63 4.91 3.15 -9.23
CA CYS A 63 4.41 4.47 -8.84
C CYS A 63 3.16 4.88 -9.63
N GLY A 64 2.08 5.24 -8.92
CA GLY A 64 0.80 5.62 -9.51
C GLY A 64 -0.03 4.46 -10.05
N VAL A 65 0.48 3.23 -10.02
CA VAL A 65 -0.27 2.02 -10.40
C VAL A 65 -1.25 1.66 -9.29
N ARG A 66 -2.52 1.47 -9.66
CA ARG A 66 -3.58 1.10 -8.72
C ARG A 66 -3.63 -0.41 -8.52
N PHE A 67 -3.70 -0.84 -7.27
CA PHE A 67 -3.85 -2.24 -6.89
C PHE A 67 -4.88 -2.41 -5.77
N THR A 68 -5.65 -3.49 -5.82
CA THR A 68 -6.65 -3.84 -4.81
C THR A 68 -6.10 -4.93 -3.89
N LEU A 69 -6.21 -4.74 -2.59
CA LEU A 69 -5.79 -5.72 -1.59
C LEU A 69 -6.98 -6.54 -1.08
N SER A 70 -6.69 -7.57 -0.28
CA SER A 70 -7.69 -8.51 0.22
C SER A 70 -8.75 -7.89 1.14
N ASN A 71 -8.48 -6.72 1.70
CA ASN A 71 -9.47 -5.94 2.43
C ASN A 71 -10.51 -5.25 1.54
N GLY A 72 -10.45 -5.43 0.21
CA GLY A 72 -11.42 -4.91 -0.76
C GLY A 72 -11.20 -3.45 -1.17
N TYR A 73 -10.16 -2.80 -0.64
CA TYR A 73 -9.84 -1.41 -0.98
C TYR A 73 -8.72 -1.33 -2.02
N THR A 74 -8.80 -0.29 -2.85
CA THR A 74 -7.79 0.02 -3.87
C THR A 74 -6.87 1.14 -3.39
N TYR A 75 -5.58 0.95 -3.67
CA TYR A 75 -4.48 1.82 -3.26
C TYR A 75 -3.56 2.11 -4.42
N TYR A 76 -2.67 3.09 -4.27
CA TYR A 76 -1.56 3.32 -5.18
C TYR A 76 -0.40 4.03 -4.47
N GLU A 77 0.81 3.83 -5.00
CA GLU A 77 2.02 4.48 -4.50
C GLU A 77 2.16 5.91 -5.05
N ARG A 78 2.62 6.84 -4.22
CA ARG A 78 3.13 8.16 -4.64
C ARG A 78 4.47 8.44 -3.97
N ASN A 79 5.13 9.48 -4.47
CA ASN A 79 6.41 9.96 -3.95
C ASN A 79 7.47 8.86 -3.92
N CYS A 80 7.46 7.95 -4.92
CA CYS A 80 8.26 6.71 -4.97
C CYS A 80 9.76 6.93 -5.24
N GLY A 81 10.36 7.84 -4.48
CA GLY A 81 11.79 8.08 -4.48
C GLY A 81 12.53 7.04 -3.64
N ILE A 82 13.86 7.13 -3.62
CA ILE A 82 14.70 6.24 -2.80
C ILE A 82 14.50 6.50 -1.29
N SER A 83 14.15 7.73 -0.93
CA SER A 83 14.10 8.20 0.46
C SER A 83 12.70 8.29 1.05
N ALA A 84 11.66 8.19 0.24
CA ALA A 84 10.27 8.33 0.66
C ALA A 84 9.38 7.50 -0.26
N LEU A 85 8.27 7.05 0.29
CA LEU A 85 7.21 6.37 -0.43
C LEU A 85 5.93 6.55 0.40
N ASP A 86 4.83 6.88 -0.25
CA ASP A 86 3.52 7.04 0.37
C ASP A 86 2.50 6.13 -0.30
N ILE A 87 1.55 5.66 0.49
CA ILE A 87 0.34 5.01 0.01
C ILE A 87 -0.81 6.01 0.03
N TRP A 88 -1.60 5.98 -1.03
CA TRP A 88 -2.82 6.74 -1.20
C TRP A 88 -3.99 5.81 -1.48
N ASN A 89 -5.17 6.16 -0.96
CA ASN A 89 -6.42 5.47 -1.24
C ASN A 89 -6.94 5.85 -2.64
N ASN A 90 -7.79 5.03 -3.24
CA ASN A 90 -8.31 5.26 -4.59
C ASN A 90 -9.01 6.61 -4.80
N ASP A 91 -9.64 7.15 -3.76
CA ASP A 91 -10.31 8.45 -3.76
C ASP A 91 -9.35 9.64 -3.73
N GLY A 92 -8.04 9.38 -3.67
CA GLY A 92 -7.00 10.39 -3.61
C GLY A 92 -6.74 10.92 -2.20
N SER A 93 -7.29 10.31 -1.15
CA SER A 93 -6.91 10.61 0.23
C SER A 93 -5.60 9.91 0.62
N PHE A 94 -4.81 10.57 1.46
CA PHE A 94 -3.56 10.01 2.00
C PHE A 94 -3.86 8.85 2.96
N ASN A 95 -3.16 7.73 2.77
CA ASN A 95 -3.28 6.56 3.66
C ASN A 95 -2.12 6.54 4.67
N SER A 96 -0.88 6.41 4.20
CA SER A 96 0.26 6.19 5.09
C SER A 96 1.60 6.53 4.45
N HIS A 97 2.57 6.86 5.30
CA HIS A 97 3.96 7.02 4.92
C HIS A 97 4.69 5.70 5.18
N CYS A 98 5.60 5.34 4.29
CA CYS A 98 6.29 4.07 4.34
C CYS A 98 7.65 4.21 5.02
N GLN A 99 8.00 3.20 5.82
CA GLN A 99 9.32 3.03 6.40
C GLN A 99 10.00 1.82 5.78
N THR A 100 11.32 1.91 5.62
CA THR A 100 12.11 0.80 5.09
C THR A 100 12.03 -0.40 6.02
N LYS A 101 11.91 -1.57 5.42
CA LYS A 101 11.91 -2.86 6.09
C LYS A 101 12.87 -3.78 5.38
N SER A 102 13.40 -4.75 6.11
CA SER A 102 14.21 -5.82 5.56
C SER A 102 13.73 -7.13 6.16
N TRP A 103 12.81 -7.76 5.46
CA TRP A 103 12.29 -9.08 5.80
C TRP A 103 12.18 -9.91 4.54
N ARG A 104 12.39 -11.22 4.68
CA ARG A 104 12.35 -12.16 3.56
C ARG A 104 11.77 -13.48 4.02
N CYS A 105 10.90 -14.06 3.21
CA CYS A 105 10.34 -15.38 3.42
C CYS A 105 10.34 -16.19 2.13
N GLN A 106 10.36 -17.52 2.25
CA GLN A 106 10.27 -18.41 1.10
C GLN A 106 8.82 -18.56 0.67
N LEU A 107 8.54 -18.30 -0.62
CA LEU A 107 7.20 -18.38 -1.19
C LEU A 107 6.95 -19.75 -1.83
N ASN A 108 7.88 -20.21 -2.67
CA ASN A 108 7.88 -21.54 -3.27
C ASN A 108 9.32 -22.08 -3.33
N SER A 109 9.51 -23.27 -3.89
CA SER A 109 10.85 -23.75 -4.22
C SER A 109 11.51 -22.79 -5.21
N GLY A 110 12.58 -22.13 -4.79
CA GLY A 110 13.36 -21.22 -5.62
C GLY A 110 12.83 -19.78 -5.73
N THR A 111 11.75 -19.41 -5.02
CA THR A 111 11.25 -18.03 -4.98
C THR A 111 10.96 -17.55 -3.56
N TYR A 112 11.14 -16.26 -3.36
CA TYR A 112 11.07 -15.59 -2.06
C TYR A 112 10.27 -14.31 -2.19
N ILE A 113 9.55 -13.92 -1.15
CA ILE A 113 9.08 -12.54 -1.00
C ILE A 113 10.11 -11.81 -0.15
N ARG A 114 10.60 -10.68 -0.67
CA ARG A 114 11.42 -9.72 0.06
C ARG A 114 10.60 -8.47 0.30
N GLN A 115 10.28 -8.19 1.55
CA GLN A 115 9.67 -6.95 1.97
C GLN A 115 10.70 -5.85 2.05
N THR A 116 10.36 -4.71 1.47
CA THR A 116 11.20 -3.51 1.41
C THR A 116 10.57 -2.34 2.16
N TRP A 117 9.24 -2.34 2.32
CA TRP A 117 8.53 -1.28 3.02
C TRP A 117 7.38 -1.79 3.90
N THR A 118 7.12 -1.03 4.97
CA THR A 118 5.88 -1.08 5.74
C THR A 118 5.31 0.33 5.81
N CYS A 119 4.08 0.50 5.34
CA CYS A 119 3.36 1.76 5.30
C CYS A 119 2.24 1.72 6.33
N TYR A 120 2.45 2.44 7.43
CA TYR A 120 1.51 2.51 8.54
C TYR A 120 1.31 3.96 8.97
N ARG A 121 0.28 4.20 9.80
CA ARG A 121 0.07 5.51 10.39
C ARG A 121 1.19 5.81 11.38
N GLY A 122 2.20 6.55 10.94
CA GLY A 122 3.15 7.17 11.83
C GLY A 122 2.44 8.23 12.67
N TYR A 123 2.42 8.07 13.99
CA TYR A 123 2.24 9.20 14.89
C TYR A 123 3.49 10.07 14.73
N ARG A 124 3.37 11.22 14.09
CA ARG A 124 4.35 12.29 14.29
C ARG A 124 4.14 12.90 15.66
#